data_AF-A0A7M7STQ4-F1
#
_entry.id   AF-A0A7M7STQ4-F1
#
_cell.length_a   1.000
_cell.length_b   1.000
_cell.length_c   1.000
_cell.angle_alpha   90.00
_cell.angle_beta   90.00
_cell.angle_gamma   90.00
#
_symmetry.space_group_name_H-M   'P 1'
#
loop_
_entity.id
_entity.type
_entity.pdbx_description
1 polymer ?
#
loop_
_entity_poly.entity_id
_entity_poly.type
_entity_poly.pdbx_seq_one_letter_code
_entity_poly.pdbx_strand_id
1 'polypeptide(L)'
;MSSVVKIDFDDIMKDIARAIHKDSDIDNLGKALGFGQGDIGRAIDKNAQQGGDYMGTLGMLRTWQNGQELQNQKEELRSALTTAGLVNLADQYLSIPVPESAKTTERPTENRSKNEGNDEDIPVVENVCPPSDEAVELKLRDYQEEVLTPALKGQNAMVVLPTGTGKTEVAIALISRRFLARNPVGATNHRRQKSVFVVNKVPLMKQQKDRCLKYLRGKCKVAGTSGVESNPVPLDFLIDSNDLTVLTAEKLVNALKDKNIKLELSDIALACPRRMSSLPEI
;
A
#
# COMPACT_ATOMS: atom_id res chain seq x y z
N MET A 1 8.67 35.58 -7.13
CA MET A 1 8.34 34.82 -8.36
C MET A 1 7.68 33.51 -7.95
N SER A 2 6.77 32.98 -8.76
CA SER A 2 5.68 32.09 -8.28
C SER A 2 6.15 30.84 -7.52
N SER A 3 5.72 30.69 -6.28
CA SER A 3 5.84 29.44 -5.52
C SER A 3 4.82 28.44 -6.06
N VAL A 4 5.26 27.52 -6.92
CA VAL A 4 4.42 26.41 -7.37
C VAL A 4 4.17 25.47 -6.18
N VAL A 5 3.00 25.60 -5.57
CA VAL A 5 2.50 24.66 -4.57
C VAL A 5 2.42 23.28 -5.23
N LYS A 6 3.29 22.36 -4.81
CA LYS A 6 3.16 20.94 -5.16
C LYS A 6 2.00 20.38 -4.36
N ILE A 7 0.81 20.39 -4.96
CA ILE A 7 -0.40 19.78 -4.39
C ILE A 7 -0.12 18.27 -4.27
N ASP A 8 -0.26 17.71 -3.07
CA ASP A 8 -0.14 16.25 -2.89
C ASP A 8 -1.31 15.55 -3.59
N PHE A 9 -1.11 14.32 -4.06
CA PHE A 9 -2.22 13.56 -4.64
C PHE A 9 -3.29 13.23 -3.58
N ASP A 10 -2.90 13.14 -2.30
CA ASP A 10 -3.85 13.04 -1.20
C ASP A 10 -4.65 14.33 -0.99
N ASP A 11 -4.05 15.51 -1.16
CA ASP A 11 -4.79 16.79 -1.15
C ASP A 11 -5.77 16.87 -2.33
N ILE A 12 -5.37 16.41 -3.52
CA ILE A 12 -6.25 16.29 -4.69
C ILE A 12 -7.46 15.38 -4.39
N MET A 13 -7.23 14.19 -3.82
CA MET A 13 -8.32 13.29 -3.40
C MET A 13 -9.20 13.92 -2.31
N LYS A 14 -8.63 14.69 -1.39
CA LYS A 14 -9.34 15.40 -0.32
C LYS A 14 -10.24 16.50 -0.85
N ASP A 15 -9.83 17.21 -1.88
CA ASP A 15 -10.64 18.25 -2.52
C ASP A 15 -11.71 17.65 -3.46
N ILE A 16 -11.40 16.57 -4.18
CA ILE A 16 -12.40 15.79 -4.94
C ILE A 16 -13.47 15.22 -3.99
N ALA A 17 -13.07 14.57 -2.89
CA ALA A 17 -14.01 14.05 -1.90
C ALA A 17 -14.91 15.16 -1.32
N ARG A 18 -14.33 16.33 -1.03
CA ARG A 18 -15.10 17.48 -0.52
C ARG A 18 -16.07 18.06 -1.56
N ALA A 19 -15.81 17.92 -2.85
CA ALA A 19 -16.68 18.43 -3.91
C ALA A 19 -17.88 17.51 -4.23
N ILE A 20 -17.88 16.26 -3.75
CA ILE A 20 -18.92 15.27 -4.03
C ILE A 20 -19.85 15.14 -2.81
N HIS A 21 -21.01 15.81 -2.89
CA HIS A 21 -21.97 15.91 -1.78
C HIS A 21 -23.22 15.03 -1.91
N LYS A 22 -23.46 14.41 -3.08
CA LYS A 22 -24.65 13.58 -3.29
C LYS A 22 -24.30 12.11 -3.21
N ASP A 23 -25.13 11.35 -2.51
CA ASP A 23 -25.01 9.90 -2.38
C ASP A 23 -25.01 9.19 -3.74
N SER A 24 -25.78 9.69 -4.72
CA SER A 24 -25.75 9.20 -6.12
C SER A 24 -24.39 9.34 -6.79
N ASP A 25 -23.71 10.46 -6.51
CA ASP A 25 -22.45 10.82 -7.15
C ASP A 25 -21.30 10.05 -6.47
N ILE A 26 -21.42 9.77 -5.16
CA ILE A 26 -20.55 8.87 -4.40
C ILE A 26 -20.72 7.41 -4.85
N ASP A 27 -21.96 6.95 -5.07
CA ASP A 27 -22.25 5.58 -5.52
C ASP A 27 -21.77 5.31 -6.95
N ASN A 28 -22.03 6.23 -7.88
CA ASN A 28 -21.50 6.15 -9.24
C ASN A 28 -19.97 6.13 -9.26
N LEU A 29 -19.31 6.98 -8.46
CA LEU A 29 -17.86 6.98 -8.34
C LEU A 29 -17.33 5.70 -7.68
N GLY A 30 -17.96 5.21 -6.61
CA GLY A 30 -17.60 3.96 -5.96
C GLY A 30 -17.64 2.78 -6.92
N LYS A 31 -18.70 2.67 -7.72
CA LYS A 31 -18.82 1.65 -8.78
C LYS A 31 -17.74 1.79 -9.85
N ALA A 32 -17.47 3.00 -10.33
CA ALA A 32 -16.42 3.26 -11.33
C ALA A 32 -15.00 2.96 -10.80
N LEU A 33 -14.80 3.00 -9.47
CA LEU A 33 -13.56 2.60 -8.79
C LEU A 33 -13.53 1.10 -8.42
N GLY A 34 -14.58 0.33 -8.71
CA GLY A 34 -14.66 -1.12 -8.47
C GLY A 34 -15.12 -1.53 -7.06
N PHE A 35 -15.71 -0.64 -6.26
CA PHE A 35 -16.23 -0.98 -4.94
C PHE A 35 -17.58 -1.70 -4.99
N GLY A 36 -17.78 -2.62 -4.05
CA GLY A 36 -19.08 -3.24 -3.80
C GLY A 36 -20.05 -2.29 -3.09
N GLN A 37 -21.35 -2.46 -3.33
CA GLN A 37 -22.41 -1.59 -2.81
C GLN A 37 -22.40 -1.46 -1.27
N GLY A 38 -21.91 -2.48 -0.54
CA GLY A 38 -21.75 -2.42 0.92
C GLY A 38 -20.62 -1.49 1.40
N ASP A 39 -19.53 -1.37 0.65
CA ASP A 39 -18.44 -0.44 0.98
C ASP A 39 -18.82 1.01 0.66
N ILE A 40 -19.54 1.19 -0.46
CA ILE A 40 -20.13 2.46 -0.88
C ILE A 40 -21.16 2.93 0.16
N GLY A 41 -22.08 2.05 0.58
CA GLY A 41 -23.06 2.34 1.63
C GLY A 41 -22.40 2.77 2.93
N ARG A 42 -21.38 2.03 3.39
CA ARG A 42 -20.58 2.41 4.58
C ARG A 42 -19.90 3.78 4.45
N ALA A 43 -19.45 4.16 3.26
CA ALA A 43 -18.88 5.49 3.03
C ALA A 43 -19.95 6.59 3.13
N ILE A 44 -21.12 6.38 2.54
CA ILE A 44 -22.28 7.29 2.60
C ILE A 44 -22.80 7.43 4.03
N ASP A 45 -23.04 6.31 4.73
CA ASP A 45 -23.49 6.29 6.12
C ASP A 45 -22.53 7.08 7.04
N LYS A 46 -21.22 6.92 6.83
CA LYS A 46 -20.20 7.63 7.60
C LYS A 46 -20.21 9.13 7.31
N ASN A 47 -20.45 9.55 6.07
CA ASN A 47 -20.62 10.96 5.73
C ASN A 47 -21.84 11.55 6.44
N ALA A 48 -22.99 10.86 6.37
CA ALA A 48 -24.24 11.27 7.00
C ALA A 48 -24.12 11.37 8.54
N GLN A 49 -23.49 10.38 9.18
CA GLN A 49 -23.23 10.36 10.62
C GLN A 49 -22.33 11.52 11.11
N GLN A 50 -21.49 12.07 10.22
CA GLN A 50 -20.62 13.21 10.53
C GLN A 50 -21.21 14.56 10.04
N GLY A 51 -22.52 14.60 9.75
CA GLY A 51 -23.23 15.82 9.36
C GLY A 51 -23.06 16.21 7.89
N GLY A 52 -22.79 15.24 7.02
CA GLY A 52 -22.52 15.47 5.59
C GLY A 52 -21.03 15.73 5.28
N ASP A 53 -20.12 15.35 6.18
CA ASP A 53 -18.67 15.45 5.95
C ASP A 53 -18.19 14.42 4.91
N TYR A 54 -17.05 14.67 4.26
CA TYR A 54 -16.53 13.88 3.14
C TYR A 54 -15.60 12.72 3.56
N MET A 55 -15.51 12.42 4.86
CA MET A 55 -14.53 11.50 5.46
C MET A 55 -14.76 10.01 5.16
N GLY A 56 -15.96 9.64 4.72
CA GLY A 56 -16.26 8.34 4.11
C GLY A 56 -15.78 8.29 2.66
N THR A 57 -16.16 9.28 1.85
CA THR A 57 -15.72 9.39 0.43
C THR A 57 -14.19 9.42 0.31
N LEU A 58 -13.50 10.19 1.15
CA LEU A 58 -12.04 10.23 1.19
C LEU A 58 -11.43 8.90 1.65
N GLY A 59 -12.09 8.20 2.57
CA GLY A 59 -11.68 6.86 2.99
C GLY A 59 -11.75 5.85 1.84
N MET A 60 -12.81 5.92 1.03
CA MET A 60 -13.00 5.12 -0.18
C MET A 60 -11.91 5.43 -1.23
N LEU A 61 -11.66 6.71 -1.55
CA LEU A 61 -10.62 7.12 -2.50
C LEU A 61 -9.22 6.63 -2.09
N ARG A 62 -8.85 6.77 -0.82
CA ARG A 62 -7.57 6.25 -0.28
C ARG A 62 -7.51 4.72 -0.32
N THR A 63 -8.62 4.03 -0.08
CA THR A 63 -8.68 2.56 -0.16
C THR A 63 -8.41 2.09 -1.59
N TRP A 64 -8.99 2.77 -2.57
CA TRP A 64 -8.74 2.51 -3.99
C TRP A 64 -7.28 2.84 -4.38
N GLN A 65 -6.76 4.00 -3.96
CA GLN A 65 -5.38 4.42 -4.29
C GLN A 65 -4.35 3.39 -3.82
N ASN A 66 -4.55 2.76 -2.67
CA ASN A 66 -3.67 1.70 -2.16
C ASN A 66 -3.64 0.43 -3.03
N GLY A 67 -4.62 0.24 -3.92
CA GLY A 67 -4.67 -0.87 -4.88
C GLY A 67 -4.04 -0.58 -6.25
N GLN A 68 -3.77 0.68 -6.58
CA GLN A 68 -3.35 1.09 -7.93
C GLN A 68 -1.85 1.39 -8.07
N GLU A 69 -1.30 1.15 -9.26
CA GLU A 69 0.09 1.48 -9.59
C GLU A 69 0.31 2.99 -9.67
N LEU A 70 1.35 3.48 -8.96
CA LEU A 70 1.63 4.90 -8.73
C LEU A 70 1.72 5.77 -10.01
N GLN A 71 2.06 5.18 -11.16
CA GLN A 71 2.15 5.91 -12.43
C GLN A 71 0.77 6.22 -13.03
N ASN A 72 -0.20 5.33 -12.82
CA ASN A 72 -1.51 5.40 -13.48
C ASN A 72 -2.60 5.99 -12.58
N GLN A 73 -2.37 6.12 -11.26
CA GLN A 73 -3.33 6.65 -10.28
C GLN A 73 -4.03 7.95 -10.74
N LYS A 74 -3.34 8.85 -11.43
CA LYS A 74 -3.94 10.09 -11.95
C LYS A 74 -4.88 9.85 -13.15
N GLU A 75 -4.51 8.93 -14.04
CA GLU A 75 -5.27 8.60 -15.26
C GLU A 75 -6.48 7.71 -14.94
N GLU A 76 -6.30 6.73 -14.06
CA GLU A 76 -7.37 5.83 -13.61
C GLU A 76 -8.41 6.57 -12.76
N LEU A 77 -8.00 7.48 -11.87
CA LEU A 77 -8.96 8.32 -11.12
C LEU A 77 -9.73 9.26 -12.07
N ARG A 78 -9.05 9.80 -13.09
CA ARG A 78 -9.67 10.64 -14.13
C ARG A 78 -10.67 9.83 -14.97
N SER A 79 -10.35 8.59 -15.31
CA SER A 79 -11.24 7.65 -15.99
C SER A 79 -12.46 7.30 -15.14
N ALA A 80 -12.26 6.99 -13.86
CA ALA A 80 -13.35 6.66 -12.93
C ALA A 80 -14.30 7.86 -12.70
N LEU A 81 -13.76 9.07 -12.51
CA LEU A 81 -14.56 10.29 -12.41
C LEU A 81 -15.36 10.58 -13.70
N THR A 82 -14.74 10.37 -14.87
CA THR A 82 -15.42 10.53 -16.16
C THR A 82 -16.55 9.51 -16.31
N THR A 83 -16.30 8.24 -15.96
CA THR A 83 -17.29 7.15 -15.96
C THR A 83 -18.44 7.40 -14.99
N ALA A 84 -18.17 8.04 -13.85
CA ALA A 84 -19.18 8.47 -12.88
C ALA A 84 -19.95 9.75 -13.29
N GLY A 85 -19.68 10.34 -14.46
CA GLY A 85 -20.28 11.59 -14.93
C GLY A 85 -19.70 12.87 -14.31
N LEU A 86 -18.65 12.76 -13.48
CA LEU A 86 -17.99 13.84 -12.74
C LEU A 86 -16.86 14.51 -13.56
N VAL A 87 -17.07 14.67 -14.87
CA VAL A 87 -16.07 15.17 -15.83
C VAL A 87 -15.47 16.51 -15.41
N ASN A 88 -16.31 17.43 -14.91
CA ASN A 88 -15.86 18.75 -14.43
C ASN A 88 -14.81 18.65 -13.31
N LEU A 89 -14.95 17.70 -12.38
CA LEU A 89 -13.97 17.46 -11.32
C LEU A 89 -12.69 16.81 -11.88
N ALA A 90 -12.85 15.90 -12.83
CA ALA A 90 -11.74 15.25 -13.52
C ALA A 90 -10.86 16.27 -14.28
N ASP A 91 -11.46 17.27 -14.92
CA ASP A 91 -10.73 18.36 -15.58
C ASP A 91 -10.16 19.38 -14.60
N GLN A 92 -10.94 19.79 -13.59
CA GLN A 92 -10.51 20.78 -12.59
C GLN A 92 -9.29 20.31 -11.78
N TYR A 93 -9.26 19.04 -11.36
CA TYR A 93 -8.26 18.53 -10.42
C TYR A 93 -7.21 17.60 -11.06
N LEU A 94 -7.49 16.98 -12.21
CA LEU A 94 -6.60 15.96 -12.82
C LEU A 94 -6.13 16.32 -14.23
N SER A 95 -6.27 17.56 -14.70
CA SER A 95 -5.70 18.00 -15.97
C SER A 95 -4.20 17.72 -16.09
N ILE A 96 -3.78 17.26 -17.28
CA ILE A 96 -2.39 16.96 -17.64
C ILE A 96 -2.00 17.91 -18.79
N PRO A 97 -0.83 18.57 -18.77
CA PRO A 97 -0.28 19.21 -19.96
C PRO A 97 0.16 18.09 -20.92
N VAL A 98 -0.61 17.86 -21.98
CA VAL A 98 -0.29 16.84 -22.99
C VAL A 98 0.97 17.27 -23.76
N PRO A 99 2.05 16.47 -23.77
CA PRO A 99 3.15 16.69 -24.72
C PRO A 99 2.68 16.29 -26.13
N GLU A 100 2.78 17.20 -27.09
CA GLU A 100 2.48 16.92 -28.51
C GLU A 100 3.41 15.84 -29.07
N SER A 101 2.87 14.65 -29.39
CA SER A 101 3.34 13.83 -30.51
C SER A 101 2.35 12.71 -30.89
N ALA A 102 1.18 13.08 -31.43
CA ALA A 102 0.38 12.23 -32.33
C ALA A 102 -0.79 13.04 -32.95
N LYS A 103 -0.50 13.93 -33.90
CA LYS A 103 -1.54 14.53 -34.77
C LYS A 103 -1.64 13.76 -36.09
N THR A 104 -2.88 13.34 -36.44
CA THR A 104 -3.43 13.02 -37.79
C THR A 104 -4.82 12.36 -37.61
N THR A 105 -5.85 12.55 -38.44
CA THR A 105 -6.54 13.80 -38.89
C THR A 105 -7.83 13.42 -39.64
N GLU A 106 -9.03 13.96 -39.39
CA GLU A 106 -9.46 14.82 -38.27
C GLU A 106 -10.95 14.61 -37.89
N ARG A 107 -11.92 14.95 -38.78
CA ARG A 107 -13.38 15.01 -38.52
C ARG A 107 -14.19 15.04 -39.86
N PRO A 108 -15.52 15.29 -39.87
CA PRO A 108 -16.64 14.82 -39.04
C PRO A 108 -17.79 14.22 -39.89
N THR A 109 -18.85 13.69 -39.27
CA THR A 109 -20.25 14.05 -39.67
C THR A 109 -21.28 13.66 -38.60
N GLU A 110 -22.38 14.40 -38.54
CA GLU A 110 -23.57 14.09 -37.74
C GLU A 110 -24.20 12.74 -38.15
N ASN A 111 -24.78 11.98 -37.20
CA ASN A 111 -26.25 12.01 -37.05
C ASN A 111 -26.81 11.25 -35.84
N ARG A 112 -28.10 11.49 -35.61
CA ARG A 112 -28.92 11.17 -34.44
C ARG A 112 -29.82 9.95 -34.71
N SER A 113 -29.94 9.04 -33.72
CA SER A 113 -31.13 8.21 -33.38
C SER A 113 -30.92 6.69 -33.25
N LYS A 114 -31.20 6.19 -32.03
CA LYS A 114 -32.14 5.08 -31.68
C LYS A 114 -31.81 3.60 -31.93
N ASN A 115 -32.48 2.80 -31.09
CA ASN A 115 -32.73 1.35 -31.07
C ASN A 115 -31.55 0.46 -30.61
N GLU A 116 -31.65 -0.34 -29.52
CA GLU A 116 -32.61 -1.40 -29.09
C GLU A 116 -32.14 -2.80 -29.52
N GLY A 117 -31.94 -3.70 -28.54
CA GLY A 117 -32.19 -5.14 -28.74
C GLY A 117 -31.03 -6.14 -28.61
N ASN A 118 -30.97 -6.77 -27.44
CA ASN A 118 -30.89 -8.23 -27.22
C ASN A 118 -29.56 -9.02 -27.17
N ASP A 119 -29.63 -9.99 -26.26
CA ASP A 119 -28.74 -11.03 -25.74
C ASP A 119 -28.02 -11.96 -26.73
N GLU A 120 -26.94 -12.62 -26.26
CA GLU A 120 -26.64 -14.06 -26.41
C GLU A 120 -25.60 -14.49 -25.34
N ASP A 121 -25.68 -15.74 -24.85
CA ASP A 121 -24.99 -16.24 -23.65
C ASP A 121 -23.57 -16.79 -23.87
N ILE A 122 -22.63 -16.58 -22.92
CA ILE A 122 -21.43 -17.43 -22.74
C ILE A 122 -21.11 -17.60 -21.23
N PRO A 123 -20.99 -18.83 -20.70
CA PRO A 123 -20.67 -19.06 -19.28
C PRO A 123 -19.16 -19.10 -19.03
N VAL A 124 -18.68 -18.32 -18.05
CA VAL A 124 -17.32 -18.46 -17.49
C VAL A 124 -17.41 -18.68 -15.99
N VAL A 125 -17.04 -19.88 -15.55
CA VAL A 125 -16.89 -20.26 -14.15
C VAL A 125 -15.49 -19.89 -13.66
N GLU A 126 -15.36 -18.86 -12.83
CA GLU A 126 -14.15 -18.73 -11.99
C GLU A 126 -14.44 -18.10 -10.61
N ASN A 127 -14.61 -18.99 -9.63
CA ASN A 127 -14.29 -18.83 -8.20
C ASN A 127 -14.54 -17.46 -7.54
N VAL A 128 -15.79 -17.23 -7.12
CA VAL A 128 -16.09 -16.26 -6.05
C VAL A 128 -15.42 -16.71 -4.76
N CYS A 129 -14.55 -15.87 -4.19
CA CYS A 129 -14.13 -15.97 -2.80
C CYS A 129 -14.18 -14.55 -2.18
N PRO A 130 -15.03 -14.30 -1.16
CA PRO A 130 -15.18 -12.97 -0.58
C PRO A 130 -13.94 -12.58 0.26
N PRO A 131 -13.67 -11.27 0.44
CA PRO A 131 -12.58 -10.81 1.27
C PRO A 131 -12.90 -11.03 2.76
N SER A 132 -12.46 -12.16 3.31
CA SER A 132 -12.45 -12.39 4.76
C SER A 132 -11.44 -11.45 5.42
N ASP A 133 -11.84 -10.69 6.44
CA ASP A 133 -10.95 -9.84 7.26
C ASP A 133 -10.02 -10.64 8.21
N GLU A 134 -9.72 -11.89 7.85
CA GLU A 134 -8.91 -12.82 8.62
C GLU A 134 -7.43 -12.70 8.25
N ALA A 135 -6.57 -12.45 9.24
CA ALA A 135 -5.14 -12.33 9.02
C ALA A 135 -4.54 -13.68 8.60
N VAL A 136 -3.97 -13.77 7.39
CA VAL A 136 -3.41 -15.02 6.86
C VAL A 136 -2.39 -15.61 7.85
N GLU A 137 -2.67 -16.84 8.31
CA GLU A 137 -1.79 -17.54 9.24
C GLU A 137 -0.48 -17.92 8.55
N LEU A 138 0.66 -17.53 9.14
CA LEU A 138 1.98 -17.85 8.61
C LEU A 138 2.47 -19.17 9.21
N LYS A 139 2.23 -20.28 8.49
CA LYS A 139 2.76 -21.60 8.84
C LYS A 139 4.15 -21.79 8.24
N LEU A 140 5.10 -22.13 9.09
CA LEU A 140 6.45 -22.51 8.69
C LEU A 140 6.56 -24.03 8.55
N ARG A 141 7.54 -24.48 7.77
CA ARG A 141 7.99 -25.88 7.71
C ARG A 141 8.98 -26.17 8.84
N ASP A 142 9.17 -27.43 9.22
CA ASP A 142 10.03 -27.82 10.36
C ASP A 142 11.45 -27.24 10.26
N TYR A 143 12.09 -27.29 9.07
CA TYR A 143 13.42 -26.67 8.87
C TYR A 143 13.41 -25.14 9.02
N GLN A 144 12.28 -24.48 8.77
CA GLN A 144 12.13 -23.03 8.95
C GLN A 144 11.92 -22.67 10.44
N GLU A 145 11.30 -23.57 11.20
CA GLU A 145 11.19 -23.46 12.66
C GLU A 145 12.56 -23.65 13.34
N GLU A 146 13.30 -24.67 12.94
CA GLU A 146 14.62 -25.01 13.48
C GLU A 146 15.58 -23.81 13.41
N VAL A 147 15.73 -23.21 12.22
CA VAL A 147 16.64 -22.07 12.00
C VAL A 147 16.26 -20.80 12.76
N LEU A 148 15.03 -20.69 13.27
CA LEU A 148 14.62 -19.58 14.14
C LEU A 148 15.05 -19.76 15.59
N THR A 149 15.41 -20.97 16.03
CA THR A 149 15.69 -21.29 17.43
C THR A 149 16.76 -20.37 18.06
N PRO A 150 17.91 -20.08 17.43
CA PRO A 150 18.90 -19.16 18.01
C PRO A 150 18.37 -17.72 18.10
N ALA A 151 17.73 -17.24 17.03
CA ALA A 151 17.18 -15.90 16.94
C ALA A 151 16.06 -15.65 17.97
N LEU A 152 15.20 -16.66 18.23
CA LEU A 152 14.14 -16.61 19.26
C LEU A 152 14.70 -16.66 20.69
N LYS A 153 15.86 -17.29 20.91
CA LYS A 153 16.58 -17.27 22.20
C LYS A 153 17.28 -15.93 22.51
N GLY A 154 17.30 -14.99 21.56
CA GLY A 154 17.91 -13.66 21.73
C GLY A 154 19.34 -13.55 21.22
N GLN A 155 19.80 -14.57 20.49
CA GLN A 155 21.14 -14.61 19.93
C GLN A 155 21.13 -13.96 18.54
N ASN A 156 22.21 -13.25 18.20
CA ASN A 156 22.45 -12.80 16.84
C ASN A 156 22.66 -14.04 15.95
N ALA A 157 21.84 -14.18 14.90
CA ALA A 157 21.82 -15.37 14.07
C ALA A 157 21.88 -15.04 12.57
N MET A 158 22.69 -15.79 11.82
CA MET A 158 22.72 -15.74 10.36
C MET A 158 21.99 -16.96 9.79
N VAL A 159 20.77 -16.75 9.30
CA VAL A 159 19.98 -17.83 8.69
C VAL A 159 20.37 -17.99 7.22
N VAL A 160 21.03 -19.10 6.89
CA VAL A 160 21.43 -19.45 5.53
C VAL A 160 20.42 -20.44 4.94
N LEU A 161 19.66 -19.99 3.96
CA LEU A 161 18.67 -20.82 3.25
C LEU A 161 18.75 -20.58 1.74
N PRO A 162 18.55 -21.61 0.88
CA PRO A 162 18.54 -21.48 -0.58
C PRO A 162 17.50 -20.47 -1.13
N THR A 163 17.52 -20.22 -2.44
CA THR A 163 16.47 -19.39 -3.07
C THR A 163 15.16 -20.18 -3.13
N GLY A 164 14.02 -19.51 -2.93
CA GLY A 164 12.69 -20.15 -2.97
C GLY A 164 12.26 -20.90 -1.69
N THR A 165 13.12 -21.07 -0.69
CA THR A 165 12.83 -21.82 0.55
C THR A 165 12.17 -20.99 1.67
N GLY A 166 11.69 -19.78 1.36
CA GLY A 166 10.92 -18.94 2.27
C GLY A 166 11.73 -18.13 3.31
N LYS A 167 12.85 -17.52 2.89
CA LYS A 167 13.66 -16.64 3.77
C LYS A 167 12.86 -15.46 4.36
N THR A 168 11.96 -14.87 3.56
CA THR A 168 11.13 -13.75 3.99
C THR A 168 10.11 -14.19 5.05
N GLU A 169 9.48 -15.34 4.84
CA GLU A 169 8.54 -15.96 5.77
C GLU A 169 9.20 -16.24 7.12
N VAL A 170 10.42 -16.78 7.12
CA VAL A 170 11.24 -16.97 8.34
C VAL A 170 11.47 -15.65 9.07
N ALA A 171 11.88 -14.58 8.38
CA ALA A 171 12.08 -13.27 8.98
C ALA A 171 10.78 -12.66 9.55
N ILE A 172 9.66 -12.79 8.84
CA ILE A 172 8.34 -12.31 9.27
C ILE A 172 7.86 -13.08 10.52
N ALA A 173 8.03 -14.40 10.55
CA ALA A 173 7.65 -15.23 11.69
C ALA A 173 8.48 -14.88 12.95
N LEU A 174 9.78 -14.62 12.79
CA LEU A 174 10.63 -14.12 13.87
C LEU A 174 10.09 -12.80 14.45
N ILE A 175 9.85 -11.80 13.60
CA ILE A 175 9.33 -10.49 13.99
C ILE A 175 7.96 -10.63 14.67
N SER A 176 7.05 -11.43 14.11
CA SER A 176 5.72 -11.67 14.68
C SER A 176 5.80 -12.28 16.07
N ARG A 177 6.63 -13.32 16.27
CA ARG A 177 6.79 -13.99 17.58
C ARG A 177 7.47 -13.08 18.60
N ARG A 178 8.45 -12.30 18.17
CA ARG A 178 9.11 -11.29 19.01
C ARG A 178 8.13 -10.23 19.50
N PHE A 179 7.36 -9.67 18.57
CA PHE A 179 6.32 -8.69 18.88
C PHE A 179 5.30 -9.24 19.88
N LEU A 180 4.76 -10.45 19.65
CA LEU A 180 3.79 -11.09 20.55
C LEU A 180 4.39 -11.42 21.93
N ALA A 181 5.63 -11.91 21.98
CA ALA A 181 6.29 -12.27 23.24
C ALA A 181 6.67 -11.06 24.11
N ARG A 182 7.00 -9.91 23.50
CA ARG A 182 7.37 -8.68 24.23
C ARG A 182 6.19 -7.73 24.47
N ASN A 183 5.08 -7.87 23.76
CA ASN A 183 3.86 -7.05 23.93
C ASN A 183 2.63 -7.97 24.13
N PRO A 184 2.51 -8.66 25.28
CA PRO A 184 1.33 -9.47 25.56
C PRO A 184 0.07 -8.61 25.65
N VAL A 185 -1.08 -9.22 25.32
CA VAL A 185 -2.39 -8.54 25.33
C VAL A 185 -2.66 -7.96 26.73
N GLY A 186 -2.93 -6.65 26.79
CA GLY A 186 -3.14 -5.91 28.04
C GLY A 186 -1.90 -5.18 28.60
N ALA A 187 -0.72 -5.32 28.01
CA ALA A 187 0.47 -4.59 28.47
C ALA A 187 0.39 -3.08 28.16
N THR A 188 0.11 -2.27 29.19
CA THR A 188 0.31 -0.82 29.13
C THR A 188 1.77 -0.48 29.43
N ASN A 189 2.60 -0.21 28.41
CA ASN A 189 3.80 0.63 28.62
C ASN A 189 4.49 1.14 27.34
N HIS A 190 5.22 2.25 27.50
CA HIS A 190 5.80 3.07 26.45
C HIS A 190 7.11 2.53 25.82
N ARG A 191 7.23 1.21 25.65
CA ARG A 191 8.43 0.60 25.02
C ARG A 191 8.07 -0.56 24.09
N ARG A 192 7.12 -0.31 23.17
CA ARG A 192 6.76 -1.25 22.10
C ARG A 192 8.00 -1.64 21.30
N GLN A 193 8.20 -2.94 21.12
CA GLN A 193 9.26 -3.51 20.28
C GLN A 193 9.34 -2.81 18.92
N LYS A 194 10.49 -2.22 18.61
CA LYS A 194 10.80 -1.58 17.32
C LYS A 194 11.67 -2.50 16.47
N SER A 195 11.13 -2.94 15.33
CA SER A 195 11.83 -3.85 14.41
C SER A 195 12.11 -3.15 13.08
N VAL A 196 13.29 -3.39 12.51
CA VAL A 196 13.65 -2.90 11.16
C VAL A 196 13.95 -4.07 10.25
N PHE A 197 13.39 -4.07 9.03
CA PHE A 197 13.70 -5.03 7.98
C PHE A 197 14.48 -4.31 6.87
N VAL A 198 15.77 -4.60 6.76
CA VAL A 198 16.67 -3.94 5.79
C VAL A 198 16.74 -4.73 4.48
N VAL A 199 16.61 -4.03 3.36
CA VAL A 199 16.78 -4.55 1.99
C VAL A 199 17.76 -3.70 1.17
N ASN A 200 18.20 -4.18 0.01
CA ASN A 200 19.18 -3.47 -0.83
C ASN A 200 18.60 -2.59 -1.95
N LYS A 201 17.33 -2.76 -2.35
CA LYS A 201 16.72 -2.02 -3.48
C LYS A 201 15.28 -1.59 -3.19
N VAL A 202 14.84 -0.47 -3.76
CA VAL A 202 13.48 0.09 -3.58
C VAL A 202 12.35 -0.87 -4.00
N PRO A 203 12.42 -1.59 -5.16
CA PRO A 203 11.37 -2.55 -5.51
C PRO A 203 11.27 -3.73 -4.52
N LEU A 204 12.41 -4.15 -3.97
CA LEU A 204 12.44 -5.17 -2.92
C LEU A 204 11.86 -4.64 -1.60
N MET A 205 12.04 -3.36 -1.28
CA MET A 205 11.42 -2.75 -0.09
C MET A 205 9.90 -2.83 -0.18
N LYS A 206 9.32 -2.44 -1.32
CA LYS A 206 7.88 -2.58 -1.58
C LYS A 206 7.44 -4.04 -1.46
N GLN A 207 8.06 -4.95 -2.22
CA GLN A 207 7.71 -6.38 -2.19
C GLN A 207 7.79 -7.01 -0.78
N GLN A 208 8.83 -6.68 0.01
CA GLN A 208 8.94 -7.19 1.38
C GLN A 208 7.91 -6.54 2.32
N LYS A 209 7.60 -5.24 2.16
CA LYS A 209 6.53 -4.54 2.90
C LYS A 209 5.17 -5.21 2.65
N ASP A 210 4.83 -5.50 1.41
CA ASP A 210 3.55 -6.11 1.05
C ASP A 210 3.47 -7.55 1.58
N ARG A 211 4.58 -8.29 1.54
CA ARG A 211 4.69 -9.62 2.17
C ARG A 211 4.56 -9.56 3.70
N CYS A 212 5.12 -8.55 4.35
CA CYS A 212 4.94 -8.30 5.78
C CYS A 212 3.48 -7.99 6.10
N LEU A 213 2.85 -7.07 5.36
CA LEU A 213 1.44 -6.70 5.53
C LEU A 213 0.52 -7.93 5.43
N LYS A 214 0.74 -8.83 4.46
CA LYS A 214 -0.06 -10.06 4.30
C LYS A 214 -0.19 -10.90 5.58
N TYR A 215 0.88 -11.02 6.36
CA TYR A 215 0.93 -11.90 7.53
C TYR A 215 0.84 -11.16 8.88
N LEU A 216 1.12 -9.85 8.89
CA LEU A 216 1.20 -9.00 10.08
C LEU A 216 0.06 -7.98 10.21
N ARG A 217 -0.81 -7.84 9.19
CA ARG A 217 -2.04 -7.01 9.28
C ARG A 217 -2.85 -7.42 10.52
N GLY A 218 -3.30 -6.42 11.28
CA GLY A 218 -3.97 -6.60 12.58
C GLY A 218 -3.06 -6.97 13.76
N LYS A 219 -1.86 -7.51 13.52
CA LYS A 219 -0.92 -7.94 14.58
C LYS A 219 0.02 -6.80 15.00
N CYS A 220 0.63 -6.10 14.05
CA CYS A 220 1.52 -4.96 14.33
C CYS A 220 1.51 -3.94 13.19
N LYS A 221 1.87 -2.68 13.48
CA LYS A 221 1.87 -1.60 12.48
C LYS A 221 3.13 -1.63 11.61
N VAL A 222 2.95 -1.76 10.29
CA VAL A 222 4.04 -1.91 9.30
C VAL A 222 4.16 -0.66 8.42
N ALA A 223 5.36 -0.09 8.33
CA ALA A 223 5.71 0.97 7.39
C ALA A 223 6.81 0.55 6.41
N GLY A 224 7.00 1.33 5.35
CA GLY A 224 8.09 1.15 4.39
C GLY A 224 8.72 2.49 3.99
N THR A 225 10.04 2.58 3.86
CA THR A 225 10.74 3.81 3.47
C THR A 225 11.98 3.57 2.59
N SER A 226 12.36 4.57 1.79
CA SER A 226 13.57 4.54 0.95
C SER A 226 14.21 5.92 0.78
N GLY A 227 15.41 5.97 0.18
CA GLY A 227 16.12 7.22 -0.08
C GLY A 227 15.51 8.12 -1.17
N VAL A 228 14.47 7.68 -1.88
CA VAL A 228 13.90 8.35 -3.07
C VAL A 228 12.49 8.91 -2.79
N GLU A 229 12.27 9.41 -1.56
CA GLU A 229 10.97 9.93 -1.13
C GLU A 229 10.79 11.41 -1.48
N SER A 230 9.67 11.73 -2.13
CA SER A 230 9.30 13.09 -2.54
C SER A 230 9.12 14.05 -1.36
N ASN A 231 8.75 13.53 -0.20
CA ASN A 231 8.64 14.23 1.07
C ASN A 231 9.33 13.38 2.16
N PRO A 232 10.62 13.64 2.47
CA PRO A 232 11.40 12.76 3.33
C PRO A 232 11.02 12.90 4.80
N VAL A 233 10.26 11.94 5.31
CA VAL A 233 10.00 11.83 6.76
C VAL A 233 11.28 11.38 7.47
N PRO A 234 11.65 11.99 8.62
CA PRO A 234 12.73 11.52 9.48
C PRO A 234 12.58 10.05 9.91
N LEU A 235 13.68 9.31 9.92
CA LEU A 235 13.62 7.85 10.11
C LEU A 235 13.25 7.45 11.55
N ASP A 236 13.67 8.23 12.54
CA ASP A 236 13.27 8.12 13.94
C ASP A 236 11.74 8.23 14.10
N PHE A 237 11.12 9.30 13.59
CA PHE A 237 9.66 9.47 13.65
C PHE A 237 8.91 8.31 12.99
N LEU A 238 9.44 7.77 11.88
CA LEU A 238 8.84 6.60 11.23
C LEU A 238 8.98 5.32 12.07
N ILE A 239 10.10 5.12 12.78
CA ILE A 239 10.30 3.98 13.68
C ILE A 239 9.44 4.14 14.95
N ASP A 240 9.38 5.32 15.55
CA ASP A 240 8.59 5.58 16.75
C ASP A 240 7.09 5.42 16.50
N SER A 241 6.61 5.79 15.32
CA SER A 241 5.20 5.66 14.95
C SER A 241 4.79 4.28 14.44
N ASN A 242 5.70 3.30 14.26
CA ASN A 242 5.40 1.96 13.74
C ASN A 242 6.04 0.83 14.59
N ASP A 243 5.60 -0.42 14.42
CA ASP A 243 6.21 -1.57 15.12
C ASP A 243 7.28 -2.27 14.23
N LEU A 244 7.06 -2.25 12.91
CA LEU A 244 7.98 -2.74 11.89
C LEU A 244 8.18 -1.69 10.79
N THR A 245 9.44 -1.36 10.48
CA THR A 245 9.80 -0.50 9.35
C THR A 245 10.66 -1.27 8.34
N VAL A 246 10.16 -1.46 7.12
CA VAL A 246 10.91 -2.04 6.00
C VAL A 246 11.66 -0.91 5.28
N LEU A 247 12.98 -1.02 5.08
CA LEU A 247 13.76 0.09 4.53
C LEU A 247 14.93 -0.33 3.64
N THR A 248 15.38 0.58 2.77
CA THR A 248 16.64 0.38 2.04
C THR A 248 17.84 0.63 2.95
N ALA A 249 18.89 -0.18 2.81
CA ALA A 249 20.13 -0.07 3.58
C ALA A 249 20.71 1.36 3.54
N GLU A 250 20.61 2.03 2.40
CA GLU A 250 21.01 3.42 2.21
C GLU A 250 20.26 4.40 3.15
N LYS A 251 18.93 4.27 3.30
CA LYS A 251 18.14 5.14 4.21
C LYS A 251 18.61 4.99 5.66
N LEU A 252 18.93 3.76 6.09
CA LEU A 252 19.49 3.49 7.41
C LEU A 252 20.92 4.05 7.56
N VAL A 253 21.80 3.85 6.58
CA VAL A 253 23.16 4.41 6.59
C VAL A 253 23.14 5.93 6.64
N ASN A 254 22.22 6.58 5.94
CA ASN A 254 22.08 8.04 5.96
C ASN A 254 21.58 8.52 7.33
N ALA A 255 20.60 7.86 7.94
CA ALA A 255 20.13 8.18 9.29
C ALA A 255 21.21 7.96 10.37
N LEU A 256 22.02 6.90 10.27
CA LEU A 256 23.12 6.62 11.20
C LEU A 256 24.31 7.60 11.07
N LYS A 257 24.40 8.34 9.95
CA LYS A 257 25.38 9.42 9.77
C LYS A 257 24.92 10.76 10.34
N ASP A 258 23.61 10.95 10.48
CA ASP A 258 23.05 12.16 11.07
C ASP A 258 23.16 12.09 12.60
N LYS A 259 23.98 12.96 13.18
CA LYS A 259 24.21 13.01 14.63
C LYS A 259 23.00 13.50 15.42
N ASN A 260 21.98 14.05 14.75
CA ASN A 260 20.76 14.52 15.39
C ASN A 260 19.70 13.42 15.54
N ILE A 261 19.84 12.30 14.81
CA ILE A 261 18.88 11.19 14.81
C ILE A 261 19.31 10.13 15.83
N LYS A 262 18.45 9.84 16.80
CA LYS A 262 18.67 8.77 17.79
C LYS A 262 17.71 7.61 17.55
N LEU A 263 18.20 6.51 16.96
CA LEU A 263 17.40 5.33 16.67
C LEU A 263 17.41 4.33 17.84
N GLU A 264 16.27 4.15 18.53
CA GLU A 264 16.10 3.06 19.52
C GLU A 264 15.48 1.82 18.85
N LEU A 265 16.34 0.90 18.41
CA LEU A 265 15.96 -0.35 17.75
C LEU A 265 15.96 -1.52 18.74
N SER A 266 14.93 -2.38 18.66
CA SER A 266 14.85 -3.60 19.47
C SER A 266 15.42 -4.82 18.75
N ASP A 267 15.02 -5.05 17.49
CA ASP A 267 15.53 -6.13 16.63
C ASP A 267 15.80 -5.58 15.21
N ILE A 268 16.79 -6.15 14.51
CA ILE A 268 17.09 -5.84 13.10
C ILE A 268 17.09 -7.14 12.30
N ALA A 269 16.25 -7.21 11.26
CA ALA A 269 16.19 -8.30 10.30
C ALA A 269 16.81 -7.89 8.96
N LEU A 270 17.61 -8.79 8.39
CA LEU A 270 18.26 -8.62 7.09
C LEU A 270 17.98 -9.86 6.24
N ALA A 271 17.03 -9.77 5.30
CA ALA A 271 16.85 -10.81 4.30
C ALA A 271 17.51 -10.38 2.99
N CYS A 272 18.51 -11.13 2.54
CA CYS A 272 19.17 -10.90 1.26
C CYS A 272 18.57 -11.83 0.17
N PRO A 273 17.73 -11.32 -0.74
CA PRO A 273 17.31 -12.06 -1.92
C PRO A 273 18.41 -12.03 -3.00
N ARG A 274 19.58 -12.62 -2.71
CA ARG A 274 20.49 -13.04 -3.79
C ARG A 274 19.85 -14.24 -4.49
N ARG A 275 19.58 -14.13 -5.79
CA ARG A 275 19.75 -15.29 -6.67
C ARG A 275 21.23 -15.66 -6.57
N MET A 276 21.52 -16.89 -6.14
CA MET A 276 22.80 -17.50 -6.49
C MET A 276 22.75 -17.77 -7.99
N SER A 277 23.29 -16.85 -8.79
CA SER A 277 23.94 -17.24 -10.03
C SER A 277 25.06 -18.18 -9.63
N SER A 278 24.93 -19.46 -10.00
CA SER A 278 25.93 -20.54 -9.92
C SER A 278 27.10 -20.29 -8.95
N LEU A 279 27.11 -20.99 -7.82
CA LEU A 279 28.38 -21.31 -7.17
C LEU A 279 29.29 -21.92 -8.25
N PRO A 280 30.58 -21.53 -8.36
CA PRO A 280 31.52 -22.34 -9.11
C PRO A 280 31.56 -23.71 -8.43
N GLU A 281 31.39 -24.77 -9.22
CA GLU A 281 31.66 -26.12 -8.75
C GLU A 281 33.15 -26.20 -8.37
N ILE A 282 33.43 -26.81 -7.22
CA ILE A 282 34.77 -27.11 -6.70
C ILE A 282 34.98 -28.61 -6.86
#